data_AF-A0A0G4EE47-F1
#
_entry.id   AF-A0A0G4EE47-F1
#
_cell.length_a   1.000
_cell.length_b   1.000
_cell.length_c   1.000
_cell.angle_alpha   90.00
_cell.angle_beta   90.00
_cell.angle_gamma   90.00
#
_symmetry.space_group_name_H-M   'P 1'
#
loop_
_entity.id
_entity.type
_entity.pdbx_description
1 polymer ?
#
loop_
_entity_poly.entity_id
_entity_poly.type
_entity_poly.pdbx_seq_one_letter_code
_entity_poly.pdbx_strand_id
1 'polypeptide(L)'
;MVWIFGLLVLVTLAGVAHCQRPEERGDCAETDPDCQPLEAGAARYVFPTMAQTTGIYYSGAAERVIWNCDEDAECTAAAAQRYPTPKVANIPVDWCGQALLDIGFDCGQDAADAFCRYWTGFNEAVPGSFARLPDCQRTIRIIDLSICTAIPLIRGCSCFAYIDCQN
;
A
#
# COMPACT_ATOMS: atom_id res chain seq x y z
N MET A 1 55.45 4.66 0.26
CA MET A 1 54.31 3.86 0.74
C MET A 1 53.09 4.77 0.77
N VAL A 2 52.23 4.68 -0.24
CA VAL A 2 51.01 5.51 -0.35
C VAL A 2 49.83 4.60 -0.06
N TRP A 3 49.10 4.89 1.02
CA TRP A 3 47.90 4.17 1.42
C TRP A 3 46.70 4.74 0.65
N ILE A 4 46.14 3.94 -0.27
CA ILE A 4 44.89 4.27 -0.95
C ILE A 4 43.75 3.76 -0.08
N PHE A 5 43.08 4.68 0.61
CA PHE A 5 41.78 4.41 1.24
C PHE A 5 40.71 4.39 0.14
N GLY A 6 40.23 3.18 -0.21
CA GLY A 6 39.07 3.00 -1.06
C GLY A 6 37.81 3.49 -0.36
N LEU A 7 37.27 4.62 -0.83
CA LEU A 7 36.03 5.19 -0.35
C LEU A 7 34.86 4.43 -0.99
N LEU A 8 34.20 3.59 -0.20
CA LEU A 8 33.01 2.85 -0.61
C LEU A 8 31.81 3.81 -0.60
N VAL A 9 31.36 4.25 -1.77
CA VAL A 9 30.16 5.09 -1.92
C VAL A 9 28.93 4.18 -1.80
N LEU A 10 28.31 4.18 -0.63
CA LEU A 10 27.00 3.58 -0.39
C LEU A 10 25.93 4.55 -0.94
N VAL A 11 25.39 4.25 -2.11
CA VAL A 11 24.22 4.94 -2.67
C VAL A 11 22.97 4.31 -2.04
N THR A 12 22.44 4.92 -0.99
CA THR A 12 21.12 4.56 -0.45
C THR A 12 20.04 5.25 -1.29
N LEU A 13 19.47 4.52 -2.24
CA LEU A 13 18.29 4.93 -3.02
C LEU A 13 17.05 4.89 -2.11
N ALA A 14 16.78 5.99 -1.41
CA ALA A 14 15.48 6.25 -0.80
C ALA A 14 14.65 7.13 -1.75
N GLY A 15 14.40 6.64 -2.97
CA GLY A 15 13.53 7.31 -3.95
C GLY A 15 12.11 6.82 -3.78
N VAL A 16 11.15 7.75 -3.69
CA VAL A 16 9.72 7.42 -3.78
C VAL A 16 9.45 7.04 -5.24
N ALA A 17 9.11 5.77 -5.48
CA ALA A 17 8.69 5.33 -6.81
C ALA A 17 7.28 5.89 -7.08
N HIS A 18 7.09 6.54 -8.22
CA HIS A 18 5.77 6.94 -8.70
C HIS A 18 5.45 6.13 -9.96
N CYS A 19 4.36 5.36 -9.88
CA CYS A 19 3.79 4.64 -11.01
C CYS A 19 2.93 5.63 -11.80
N GLN A 20 3.30 5.92 -13.05
CA GLN A 20 2.53 6.83 -13.89
C GLN A 20 1.53 6.00 -14.70
N ARG A 21 0.23 6.16 -14.44
CA ARG A 21 -0.82 5.48 -15.24
C ARG A 21 -1.09 6.24 -16.54
N PRO A 22 -1.35 5.55 -17.67
CA PRO A 22 -1.64 6.20 -18.95
C PRO A 22 -2.86 7.13 -18.93
N GLU A 23 -3.84 6.87 -18.06
CA GLU A 23 -5.07 7.67 -17.96
C GLU A 23 -4.86 9.05 -17.32
N GLU A 24 -3.80 9.26 -16.53
CA GLU A 24 -3.51 10.58 -15.92
C GLU A 24 -2.76 11.53 -16.86
N ARG A 25 -2.54 11.13 -18.12
CA ARG A 25 -1.76 11.88 -19.11
C ARG A 25 -2.50 13.07 -19.74
N GLY A 26 -3.73 13.35 -19.30
CA GLY A 26 -4.69 14.24 -19.98
C GLY A 26 -4.23 15.67 -20.26
N ASP A 27 -3.31 16.23 -19.46
CA ASP A 27 -2.91 17.64 -19.56
C ASP A 27 -1.39 17.87 -19.71
N CYS A 28 -0.66 16.82 -20.07
CA CYS A 28 0.80 16.87 -20.25
C CYS A 28 1.20 17.60 -21.53
N ALA A 29 2.13 18.57 -21.45
CA ALA A 29 2.76 19.15 -22.64
C ALA A 29 3.64 18.10 -23.33
N GLU A 30 3.54 17.96 -24.65
CA GLU A 30 4.30 16.97 -25.44
C GLU A 30 5.83 17.13 -25.34
N THR A 31 6.29 18.34 -24.99
CA THR A 31 7.71 18.64 -24.77
C THR A 31 8.19 18.33 -23.34
N ASP A 32 7.29 17.95 -22.44
CA ASP A 32 7.67 17.61 -21.07
C ASP A 32 8.33 16.21 -21.05
N PRO A 33 9.61 16.11 -20.64
CA PRO A 33 10.28 14.82 -20.51
C PRO A 33 9.64 13.91 -19.46
N ASP A 34 8.76 14.38 -18.58
CA ASP A 34 7.96 13.54 -17.69
C ASP A 34 6.78 12.87 -18.42
N CYS A 35 6.41 13.36 -19.60
CA CYS A 35 5.24 12.92 -20.33
C CYS A 35 5.58 12.06 -21.56
N GLN A 36 6.85 11.92 -21.92
CA GLN A 36 7.27 11.04 -23.01
C GLN A 36 7.04 9.56 -22.66
N PRO A 37 6.50 8.74 -23.58
CA PRO A 37 6.29 7.32 -23.36
C PRO A 37 7.60 6.64 -23.00
N LEU A 38 7.49 5.69 -22.08
CA LEU A 38 8.55 4.79 -21.69
C LEU A 38 8.24 3.44 -22.34
N GLU A 39 9.26 2.68 -22.71
CA GLU A 39 9.06 1.28 -23.10
C GLU A 39 8.66 0.46 -21.86
N ALA A 40 8.00 -0.69 -22.06
CA ALA A 40 7.65 -1.58 -20.96
C ALA A 40 8.92 -2.01 -20.18
N GLY A 41 8.88 -1.94 -18.86
CA GLY A 41 10.03 -2.20 -17.98
C GLY A 41 11.12 -1.13 -17.97
N ALA A 42 10.95 -0.01 -18.70
CA ALA A 42 11.89 1.10 -18.64
C ALA A 42 11.64 1.99 -17.41
N ALA A 43 12.74 2.43 -16.79
CA ALA A 43 12.73 3.44 -15.73
C ALA A 43 13.37 4.74 -16.22
N ARG A 44 12.73 5.89 -15.94
CA ARG A 44 13.29 7.23 -16.15
C ARG A 44 13.67 7.84 -14.82
N TYR A 45 14.93 8.21 -14.69
CA TYR A 45 15.45 8.93 -13.53
C TYR A 45 15.34 10.43 -13.79
N VAL A 46 14.50 11.10 -13.01
CA VAL A 46 14.39 12.56 -13.03
C VAL A 46 15.37 13.08 -11.98
N PHE A 47 16.51 13.59 -12.47
CA PHE A 47 17.49 14.26 -11.62
C PHE A 47 17.09 15.73 -11.50
N PRO A 48 17.24 16.35 -10.32
CA PRO A 48 17.17 17.79 -10.24
C PRO A 48 18.26 18.38 -11.14
N THR A 49 18.01 19.58 -11.67
CA THR A 49 19.07 20.41 -12.23
C THR A 49 20.20 20.48 -11.20
N MET A 50 21.41 20.09 -11.60
CA MET A 50 22.54 19.79 -10.71
C MET A 50 22.67 20.78 -9.55
N ALA A 51 22.43 20.32 -8.32
CA ALA A 51 22.68 21.12 -7.12
C ALA A 51 24.18 21.05 -6.79
N GLN A 52 24.90 22.16 -6.96
CA GLN A 52 26.31 22.26 -6.58
C GLN A 52 26.39 22.38 -5.05
N THR A 53 26.80 21.31 -4.37
CA THR A 53 26.75 21.25 -2.90
C THR A 53 27.95 21.92 -2.24
N THR A 54 29.16 21.83 -2.82
CA THR A 54 30.34 22.67 -2.51
C THR A 54 31.54 22.25 -3.38
N GLY A 55 32.15 23.16 -4.16
CA GLY A 55 33.38 22.90 -4.93
C GLY A 55 33.18 22.21 -6.30
N ILE A 56 34.16 21.38 -6.72
CA ILE A 56 34.17 20.62 -8.00
C ILE A 56 33.39 19.29 -7.93
N TYR A 57 32.77 18.98 -6.80
CA TYR A 57 32.05 17.73 -6.59
C TYR A 57 30.56 17.90 -6.92
N TYR A 58 30.08 17.04 -7.82
CA TYR A 58 28.66 16.91 -8.15
C TYR A 58 28.16 15.59 -7.56
N SER A 59 27.14 15.66 -6.70
CA SER A 59 26.39 14.49 -6.25
C SER A 59 24.98 14.57 -6.85
N GLY A 60 24.73 13.81 -7.91
CA GLY A 60 23.39 13.66 -8.47
C GLY A 60 22.69 12.48 -7.81
N ALA A 61 21.78 12.74 -6.87
CA ALA A 61 20.77 11.76 -6.47
C ALA A 61 19.55 11.99 -7.36
N ALA A 62 18.95 10.93 -7.90
CA ALA A 62 17.67 11.05 -8.57
C ALA A 62 16.62 11.51 -7.54
N GLU A 63 15.89 12.58 -7.84
CA GLU A 63 14.81 13.07 -6.97
C GLU A 63 13.59 12.15 -7.10
N ARG A 64 13.31 11.69 -8.32
CA ARG A 64 12.19 10.79 -8.62
C ARG A 64 12.59 9.77 -9.67
N VAL A 65 12.05 8.56 -9.53
CA VAL A 65 12.10 7.52 -10.57
C VAL A 65 10.69 7.27 -11.07
N ILE A 66 10.49 7.44 -12.38
CA ILE A 66 9.24 7.15 -13.07
C ILE A 66 9.38 5.77 -13.71
N TRP A 67 8.48 4.86 -13.39
CA TRP A 67 8.43 3.52 -13.96
C TRP A 67 7.24 3.41 -14.90
N ASN A 68 7.44 2.83 -16.09
CA ASN A 68 6.30 2.42 -16.91
C ASN A 68 5.71 1.14 -16.33
N CYS A 69 4.46 1.23 -15.87
CA CYS A 69 3.75 0.11 -15.29
C CYS A 69 2.82 -0.61 -16.28
N ASP A 70 2.85 -0.23 -17.55
CA ASP A 70 2.10 -0.93 -18.59
C ASP A 70 2.66 -2.35 -18.74
N GLU A 71 1.81 -3.34 -18.46
CA GLU A 71 2.05 -4.78 -18.62
C GLU A 71 3.12 -5.42 -17.71
N ASP A 72 3.78 -4.64 -16.84
CA ASP A 72 4.71 -5.18 -15.87
C ASP A 72 3.98 -5.66 -14.60
N ALA A 73 4.03 -6.96 -14.35
CA ALA A 73 3.46 -7.61 -13.17
C ALA A 73 4.05 -7.05 -11.87
N GLU A 74 5.29 -6.57 -11.91
CA GLU A 74 5.97 -5.93 -10.77
C GLU A 74 5.39 -4.55 -10.41
N CYS A 75 4.73 -3.90 -11.38
CA CYS A 75 4.25 -2.52 -11.27
C CYS A 75 2.73 -2.47 -11.00
N THR A 76 1.98 -3.46 -11.52
CA THR A 76 0.65 -3.82 -10.99
C THR A 76 0.74 -4.43 -9.59
N ALA A 77 1.91 -4.99 -9.24
CA ALA A 77 2.29 -5.33 -7.88
C ALA A 77 3.00 -4.15 -7.18
N ALA A 78 2.29 -3.03 -7.00
CA ALA A 78 2.27 -2.46 -5.65
C ALA A 78 1.68 -3.55 -4.75
N ALA A 79 2.51 -4.55 -4.42
CA ALA A 79 2.08 -5.92 -4.18
C ALA A 79 1.08 -5.90 -3.04
N ALA A 80 -0.13 -6.39 -3.32
CA ALA A 80 -1.17 -6.42 -2.31
C ALA A 80 -0.59 -7.00 -1.02
N GLN A 81 -0.58 -6.19 0.04
CA GLN A 81 0.06 -6.60 1.27
C GLN A 81 -0.91 -7.47 2.05
N ARG A 82 -0.53 -8.71 2.30
CA ARG A 82 -1.30 -9.65 3.11
C ARG A 82 -1.14 -9.36 4.60
N TYR A 83 -2.26 -9.17 5.28
CA TYR A 83 -2.37 -9.02 6.73
C TYR A 83 -2.98 -10.28 7.32
N PRO A 84 -2.18 -11.21 7.87
CA PRO A 84 -2.70 -12.40 8.52
C PRO A 84 -3.32 -12.05 9.88
N THR A 85 -4.54 -12.50 10.13
CA THR A 85 -5.30 -12.24 11.37
C THR A 85 -5.26 -10.76 11.78
N PRO A 86 -5.81 -9.85 10.95
CA PRO A 86 -5.70 -8.41 11.17
C PRO A 86 -6.28 -8.01 12.53
N LYS A 87 -5.59 -7.09 13.23
CA LYS A 87 -5.92 -6.66 14.59
C LYS A 87 -5.84 -5.14 14.74
N VAL A 88 -6.68 -4.61 15.61
CA VAL A 88 -6.65 -3.21 16.07
C VAL A 88 -6.54 -3.23 17.58
N ALA A 89 -5.56 -2.52 18.14
CA ALA A 89 -5.29 -2.55 19.59
C ALA A 89 -5.21 -3.99 20.15
N ASN A 90 -4.60 -4.90 19.39
CA ASN A 90 -4.49 -6.34 19.69
C ASN A 90 -5.83 -7.12 19.77
N ILE A 91 -6.92 -6.58 19.23
CA ILE A 91 -8.22 -7.24 19.09
C ILE A 91 -8.44 -7.59 17.61
N PRO A 92 -8.81 -8.84 17.25
CA PRO A 92 -9.09 -9.23 15.87
C PRO A 92 -10.18 -8.37 15.24
N VAL A 93 -9.99 -7.97 13.99
CA VAL A 93 -10.98 -7.22 13.23
C VAL A 93 -12.21 -8.08 12.98
N ASP A 94 -13.39 -7.54 13.28
CA ASP A 94 -14.67 -8.20 13.02
C ASP A 94 -14.99 -8.23 11.51
N TRP A 95 -15.56 -9.33 11.04
CA TRP A 95 -15.98 -9.53 9.66
C TRP A 95 -17.16 -8.63 9.25
N CYS A 96 -17.97 -8.20 10.21
CA CYS A 96 -19.19 -7.43 10.01
C CYS A 96 -19.24 -6.16 10.88
N GLY A 97 -19.49 -5.01 10.25
CA GLY A 97 -19.49 -3.70 10.92
C GLY A 97 -20.62 -3.47 11.93
N GLN A 98 -21.73 -4.21 11.88
CA GLN A 98 -22.83 -4.13 12.86
C GLN A 98 -23.59 -5.46 12.92
N ALA A 99 -23.93 -5.92 14.13
CA ALA A 99 -24.92 -6.98 14.32
C ALA A 99 -25.50 -6.88 15.72
N LEU A 100 -26.63 -6.17 15.86
CA LEU A 100 -27.57 -6.50 16.92
C LEU A 100 -28.98 -6.80 16.37
N LEU A 101 -29.33 -6.38 15.13
CA LEU A 101 -30.72 -6.45 14.64
C LEU A 101 -30.91 -6.78 13.15
N ASP A 102 -29.92 -7.31 12.42
CA ASP A 102 -30.12 -7.88 11.07
C ASP A 102 -30.65 -6.92 9.96
N ILE A 103 -30.55 -5.59 10.12
CA ILE A 103 -31.03 -4.61 9.11
C ILE A 103 -29.84 -3.93 8.42
N GLY A 104 -29.37 -4.52 7.32
CA GLY A 104 -28.31 -3.97 6.46
C GLY A 104 -26.90 -4.28 6.98
N PHE A 105 -26.16 -5.09 6.24
CA PHE A 105 -24.85 -5.59 6.64
C PHE A 105 -23.79 -5.22 5.60
N ASP A 106 -22.94 -4.24 5.93
CA ASP A 106 -21.67 -4.04 5.25
C ASP A 106 -20.66 -5.01 5.91
N CYS A 107 -20.48 -6.17 5.28
CA CYS A 107 -19.61 -7.26 5.76
C CYS A 107 -18.65 -7.70 4.65
N GLY A 108 -17.52 -8.28 5.05
CA GLY A 108 -16.53 -8.74 4.09
C GLY A 108 -15.80 -7.57 3.46
N GLN A 109 -16.14 -7.23 2.21
CA GLN A 109 -15.41 -6.22 1.44
C GLN A 109 -15.36 -4.87 2.15
N ASP A 110 -16.50 -4.30 2.53
CA ASP A 110 -16.54 -2.95 3.12
C ASP A 110 -15.75 -2.86 4.44
N ALA A 111 -15.81 -3.92 5.26
CA ALA A 111 -15.04 -4.00 6.50
C ALA A 111 -13.53 -4.18 6.23
N ALA A 112 -13.17 -4.90 5.17
CA ALA A 112 -11.79 -5.06 4.74
C ALA A 112 -11.22 -3.75 4.14
N ASP A 113 -12.01 -3.05 3.33
CA ASP A 113 -11.64 -1.73 2.77
C ASP A 113 -11.42 -0.72 3.88
N ALA A 114 -12.30 -0.69 4.88
CA ALA A 114 -12.14 0.17 6.05
C ALA A 114 -10.86 -0.18 6.83
N PHE A 115 -10.53 -1.46 7.00
CA PHE A 115 -9.26 -1.86 7.62
C PHE A 115 -8.06 -1.32 6.87
N CYS A 116 -8.03 -1.51 5.55
CA CYS A 116 -6.92 -1.08 4.72
C CYS A 116 -6.77 0.45 4.75
N ARG A 117 -7.88 1.16 4.50
CA ARG A 117 -7.91 2.63 4.47
C ARG A 117 -7.41 3.26 5.76
N TYR A 118 -7.88 2.74 6.89
CA TYR A 118 -7.63 3.41 8.16
C TYR A 118 -6.32 2.97 8.80
N TRP A 119 -5.99 1.66 8.82
CA TRP A 119 -4.90 1.15 9.66
C TRP A 119 -3.66 0.67 8.93
N THR A 120 -3.72 0.50 7.61
CA THR A 120 -2.56 0.02 6.84
C THR A 120 -1.95 1.09 5.95
N GLY A 121 -2.71 2.15 5.62
CA GLY A 121 -2.29 3.21 4.71
C GLY A 121 -2.50 2.87 3.23
N PHE A 122 -3.09 1.71 2.94
CA PHE A 122 -3.56 1.33 1.61
C PHE A 122 -4.98 1.87 1.36
N ASN A 123 -5.42 2.00 0.11
CA ASN A 123 -6.72 2.62 -0.19
C ASN A 123 -7.92 1.70 0.07
N GLU A 124 -7.75 0.39 -0.19
CA GLU A 124 -8.82 -0.61 -0.13
C GLU A 124 -8.29 -2.05 -0.03
N ALA A 125 -9.19 -3.01 0.17
CA ALA A 125 -8.87 -4.43 0.10
C ALA A 125 -9.03 -4.96 -1.34
N VAL A 126 -8.18 -5.89 -1.74
CA VAL A 126 -8.31 -6.55 -3.03
C VAL A 126 -9.65 -7.30 -3.09
N PRO A 127 -10.48 -7.08 -4.13
CA PRO A 127 -11.78 -7.74 -4.25
C PRO A 127 -11.70 -9.25 -4.11
N GLY A 128 -12.43 -9.80 -3.12
CA GLY A 128 -12.46 -11.23 -2.83
C GLY A 128 -11.20 -11.82 -2.19
N SER A 129 -10.16 -11.03 -1.89
CA SER A 129 -8.91 -11.50 -1.28
C SER A 129 -8.88 -11.32 0.24
N PHE A 130 -9.88 -11.90 0.89
CA PHE A 130 -10.01 -11.95 2.34
C PHE A 130 -10.84 -13.18 2.70
N ALA A 131 -10.60 -13.74 3.90
CA ALA A 131 -11.32 -14.92 4.33
C ALA A 131 -11.89 -14.75 5.73
N ARG A 132 -13.07 -15.33 5.94
CA ARG A 132 -13.78 -15.31 7.21
C ARG A 132 -13.30 -16.45 8.10
N LEU A 133 -13.02 -16.12 9.35
CA LEU A 133 -12.86 -17.07 10.45
C LEU A 133 -14.11 -16.99 11.36
N PRO A 134 -14.91 -18.06 11.47
CA PRO A 134 -16.04 -18.09 12.40
C PRO A 134 -15.58 -18.24 13.86
N ASP A 135 -16.50 -18.00 14.79
CA ASP A 135 -16.37 -18.30 16.22
C ASP A 135 -15.20 -17.61 16.95
N CYS A 136 -14.88 -16.39 16.54
CA CYS A 136 -13.93 -15.55 17.26
C CYS A 136 -14.55 -15.13 18.61
N GLN A 137 -13.81 -15.31 19.71
CA GLN A 137 -14.32 -15.03 21.06
C GLN A 137 -14.55 -13.54 21.30
N ARG A 138 -13.71 -12.70 20.70
CA ARG A 138 -13.72 -11.26 20.85
C ARG A 138 -13.16 -10.60 19.60
N THR A 139 -13.86 -9.61 19.07
CA THR A 139 -13.51 -8.90 17.84
C THR A 139 -13.85 -7.42 17.96
N ILE A 140 -13.26 -6.58 17.11
CA ILE A 140 -13.52 -5.14 17.05
C ILE A 140 -14.07 -4.76 15.67
N ARG A 141 -15.20 -4.06 15.65
CA ARG A 141 -15.81 -3.56 14.42
C ARG A 141 -15.13 -2.25 14.03
N ILE A 142 -14.65 -2.14 12.79
CA ILE A 142 -13.84 -0.99 12.39
C ILE A 142 -14.68 0.28 12.23
N ILE A 143 -15.94 0.15 11.76
CA ILE A 143 -16.81 1.29 11.46
C ILE A 143 -17.14 2.12 12.70
N ASP A 144 -17.43 1.47 13.83
CA ASP A 144 -17.88 2.13 15.06
C ASP A 144 -16.98 1.85 16.29
N LEU A 145 -15.89 1.10 16.10
CA LEU A 145 -14.97 0.64 17.16
C LEU A 145 -15.65 -0.16 18.28
N SER A 146 -16.86 -0.68 18.04
CA SER A 146 -17.56 -1.51 19.02
C SER A 146 -16.92 -2.90 19.13
N ILE A 147 -17.00 -3.50 20.31
CA ILE A 147 -16.46 -4.83 20.58
C ILE A 147 -17.59 -5.86 20.51
N CYS A 148 -17.45 -6.84 19.64
CA CYS A 148 -18.26 -8.05 19.72
C CYS A 148 -17.56 -9.02 20.69
N THR A 149 -18.32 -9.52 21.66
CA THR A 149 -17.89 -10.60 22.55
C THR A 149 -18.86 -11.75 22.36
N ALA A 150 -18.34 -12.93 22.05
CA ALA A 150 -19.17 -14.12 21.88
C ALA A 150 -19.80 -14.45 23.24
N ILE A 151 -21.13 -14.50 23.26
CA ILE A 151 -21.89 -14.96 24.43
C ILE A 151 -22.25 -16.43 24.18
N PRO A 152 -21.96 -17.35 25.11
CA PRO A 152 -22.38 -18.74 24.97
C PRO A 152 -23.90 -18.76 24.73
N LEU A 153 -24.32 -19.39 23.62
CA LEU A 153 -25.70 -19.62 23.14
C LEU A 153 -26.33 -18.61 22.15
N ILE A 154 -25.78 -17.42 21.90
CA ILE A 154 -26.54 -16.36 21.17
C ILE A 154 -25.98 -16.02 19.78
N ARG A 155 -24.65 -16.03 19.57
CA ARG A 155 -23.96 -15.98 18.26
C ARG A 155 -22.46 -15.87 18.51
N GLY A 156 -21.64 -16.55 17.70
CA GLY A 156 -20.20 -16.31 17.66
C GLY A 156 -19.89 -15.01 16.91
N CYS A 157 -18.88 -14.25 17.36
CA CYS A 157 -18.33 -13.19 16.52
C CYS A 157 -17.55 -13.81 15.35
N SER A 158 -17.41 -13.09 14.25
CA SER A 158 -16.60 -13.54 13.12
C SER A 158 -15.48 -12.55 12.89
N CYS A 159 -14.30 -13.03 12.56
CA CYS A 159 -13.15 -12.18 12.27
C CYS A 159 -12.53 -12.54 10.93
N PHE A 160 -11.63 -11.70 10.45
CA PHE A 160 -10.84 -12.02 9.27
C PHE A 160 -9.71 -13.01 9.61
N ALA A 161 -9.59 -14.07 8.82
CA ALA A 161 -8.41 -14.93 8.82
C ALA A 161 -7.22 -14.22 8.14
N TYR A 162 -7.49 -13.49 7.06
CA TYR A 162 -6.54 -12.60 6.39
C TYR A 162 -7.30 -11.53 5.58
N ILE A 163 -6.59 -10.44 5.26
CA ILE A 163 -6.99 -9.39 4.30
C ILE A 163 -5.78 -9.05 3.45
N ASP A 164 -5.94 -8.97 2.13
CA ASP A 164 -4.93 -8.39 1.24
C ASP A 164 -5.32 -6.96 0.88
N CYS A 165 -4.46 -5.99 1.17
CA CYS A 165 -4.71 -4.57 0.91
C CYS A 165 -3.94 -4.08 -0.30
N GLN A 166 -4.53 -3.17 -1.08
CA GLN A 166 -3.91 -2.54 -2.25
C GLN A 166 -4.17 -1.02 -2.27
N ASN A 167 -3.34 -0.29 -3.03
CA ASN A 167 -3.56 1.13 -3.32
C ASN A 167 -4.49 1.30 -4.51
#